data_AF-L9MAZ2-F1
#
_entry.id   AF-L9MAZ2-F1
#
_cell.length_a   1.000
_cell.length_b   1.000
_cell.length_c   1.000
_cell.angle_alpha   90.00
_cell.angle_beta   90.00
_cell.angle_gamma   90.00
#
_symmetry.space_group_name_H-M   'P 1'
#
loop_
_entity.id
_entity.type
_entity.pdbx_description
1 polymer ?
#
loop_
_entity_poly.entity_id
_entity_poly.type
_entity_poly.pdbx_seq_one_letter_code
_entity_poly.pdbx_strand_id
1 'polypeptide(L)'
;MYLSFMKILILIVIFLLGCSEHIKESTRLNFNVEDQASSENLNINLYTYKNYLNSRWYGLVKKETIINQGKLVKKSSLNSNIFYYEFYIFTPEFNKIQHTENIFKDINVENDYVFAKDHLSFKVYKNKELFSSGILYYKNFENSGVKKFTYYDPNKAKFELTQLEPETIATLESMTFEELLETDKLLNKDILKLKNISMNEKKKLIEVHSLKKFEN
;
A
#
# COMPACT_ATOMS: atom_id res chain seq x y z
N MET A 1 -18.09 7.50 54.07
CA MET A 1 -17.52 8.45 53.10
C MET A 1 -16.39 7.87 52.22
N TYR A 2 -15.69 6.80 52.64
CA TYR A 2 -14.59 6.19 51.87
C TYR A 2 -15.01 5.33 50.65
N LEU A 3 -16.18 4.68 50.70
CA LEU A 3 -16.65 3.79 49.62
C LEU A 3 -16.95 4.53 48.31
N SER A 4 -17.26 5.83 48.38
CA SER A 4 -17.55 6.67 47.21
C SER A 4 -16.27 7.12 46.50
N PHE A 5 -15.20 7.38 47.25
CA PHE A 5 -13.92 7.82 46.70
C PHE A 5 -13.22 6.70 45.90
N MET A 6 -13.27 5.46 46.39
CA MET A 6 -12.74 4.29 45.68
C MET A 6 -13.46 4.04 44.34
N LYS A 7 -14.78 4.25 44.27
CA LYS A 7 -15.54 4.11 43.02
C LYS A 7 -15.18 5.16 41.97
N ILE A 8 -14.93 6.40 42.41
CA ILE A 8 -14.47 7.50 41.55
C ILE A 8 -13.05 7.20 41.03
N LEU A 9 -12.17 6.69 41.89
CA LEU A 9 -10.80 6.33 41.51
C LEU A 9 -10.78 5.20 40.46
N ILE A 10 -11.61 4.16 40.64
CA ILE A 10 -11.76 3.06 39.68
C ILE A 10 -12.31 3.56 38.34
N LEU A 11 -13.28 4.48 38.35
CA LEU A 11 -13.80 5.09 37.12
C LEU A 11 -12.74 5.91 36.39
N ILE A 12 -11.91 6.68 37.12
CA ILE A 12 -10.79 7.44 36.54
C ILE A 12 -9.72 6.50 35.99
N VAL A 13 -9.40 5.40 36.69
CA VAL A 13 -8.44 4.39 36.21
C VAL A 13 -8.97 3.66 34.97
N ILE A 14 -10.26 3.33 34.90
CA ILE A 14 -10.87 2.73 33.70
C ILE A 14 -10.91 3.75 32.55
N PHE A 15 -11.17 5.03 32.82
CA PHE A 15 -11.14 6.10 31.82
C PHE A 15 -9.71 6.35 31.29
N LEU A 16 -8.70 6.28 32.17
CA LEU A 16 -7.28 6.42 31.81
C LEU A 16 -6.72 5.17 31.10
N LEU A 17 -7.16 3.97 31.46
CA LEU A 17 -6.79 2.72 30.79
C LEU A 17 -7.58 2.50 29.48
N GLY A 18 -8.78 3.07 29.36
CA GLY A 18 -9.64 2.97 28.18
C GLY A 18 -9.37 4.04 27.10
N CYS A 19 -8.63 5.10 27.42
CA CYS A 19 -8.31 6.20 26.51
C CYS A 19 -6.82 6.27 26.11
N SER A 20 -6.06 5.17 26.20
CA SER A 20 -4.95 5.02 25.25
C SER A 20 -5.56 4.57 23.93
N GLU A 21 -6.21 5.49 23.22
CA GLU A 21 -6.35 5.32 21.78
C GLU A 21 -4.91 5.13 21.28
N HIS A 22 -4.55 3.90 20.93
CA HIS A 22 -3.45 3.66 20.02
C HIS A 22 -3.72 4.61 18.87
N ILE A 23 -2.95 5.72 18.77
CA ILE A 23 -3.07 6.68 17.69
C ILE A 23 -2.84 5.83 16.44
N LYS A 24 -3.93 5.45 15.78
CA LYS A 24 -3.85 4.65 14.57
C LYS A 24 -3.21 5.56 13.55
N GLU A 25 -1.95 5.27 13.23
CA GLU A 25 -1.21 5.92 12.17
C GLU A 25 -2.12 6.01 10.95
N SER A 26 -2.45 7.22 10.53
CA SER A 26 -3.34 7.42 9.40
C SER A 26 -2.71 8.41 8.45
N THR A 27 -2.57 7.97 7.21
CA THR A 27 -2.13 8.83 6.12
C THR A 27 -3.36 9.21 5.33
N ARG A 28 -3.64 10.51 5.29
CA ARG A 28 -4.63 11.08 4.41
C ARG A 28 -3.95 11.56 3.15
N LEU A 29 -4.44 11.09 2.00
CA LEU A 29 -4.04 11.55 0.70
C LEU A 29 -5.25 12.24 0.07
N ASN A 30 -5.12 13.51 -0.29
CA ASN A 30 -6.13 14.27 -1.01
C ASN A 30 -5.64 14.55 -2.42
N PHE A 31 -6.57 14.52 -3.38
CA PHE A 31 -6.25 14.58 -4.79
C PHE A 31 -7.07 15.67 -5.48
N ASN A 32 -6.42 16.37 -6.38
CA ASN A 32 -7.05 17.31 -7.30
C ASN A 32 -6.39 17.22 -8.68
N VAL A 33 -7.05 17.78 -9.69
CA VAL A 33 -6.53 17.89 -11.05
C VAL A 33 -6.54 19.36 -11.45
N GLU A 34 -5.41 19.84 -11.96
CA GLU A 34 -5.33 21.15 -12.57
C GLU A 34 -6.03 21.13 -13.94
N ASP A 35 -6.92 22.11 -14.16
CA ASP A 35 -7.70 22.33 -15.38
C ASP A 35 -7.98 21.08 -16.25
N GLN A 36 -9.16 20.50 -16.08
CA GLN A 36 -9.57 19.25 -16.74
C GLN A 36 -9.38 19.26 -18.27
N ALA A 37 -9.51 20.41 -18.92
CA ALA A 37 -9.35 20.52 -20.38
C ALA A 37 -7.91 20.23 -20.82
N SER A 38 -6.92 20.62 -20.02
CA SER A 38 -5.49 20.40 -20.32
C SER A 38 -5.01 18.98 -20.00
N SER A 39 -5.79 18.23 -19.22
CA SER A 39 -5.40 16.94 -18.64
C SER A 39 -6.22 15.76 -19.18
N GLU A 40 -6.96 15.91 -20.29
CA GLU A 40 -7.91 14.91 -20.82
C GLU A 40 -7.35 13.48 -21.01
N ASN A 41 -6.04 13.36 -21.22
CA ASN A 41 -5.37 12.09 -21.48
C ASN A 41 -4.62 11.54 -20.25
N LEU A 42 -4.68 12.24 -19.12
CA LEU A 42 -4.01 11.86 -17.88
C LEU A 42 -4.81 10.78 -17.15
N ASN A 43 -4.17 9.67 -16.84
CA ASN A 43 -4.72 8.61 -16.02
C ASN A 43 -3.75 8.29 -14.89
N ILE A 44 -4.27 8.17 -13.66
CA ILE A 44 -3.45 7.95 -12.48
C ILE A 44 -4.05 6.86 -11.62
N ASN A 45 -3.23 5.85 -11.33
CA ASN A 45 -3.50 4.85 -10.33
C ASN A 45 -2.63 5.09 -9.09
N LEU A 46 -3.22 4.91 -7.92
CA LEU A 46 -2.52 4.84 -6.64
C LEU A 46 -2.44 3.40 -6.19
N TYR A 47 -1.23 2.94 -5.95
CA TYR A 47 -0.99 1.65 -5.31
C TYR A 47 -0.51 1.94 -3.89
N THR A 48 -1.28 1.51 -2.90
CA THR A 48 -0.96 1.69 -1.48
C THR A 48 -0.52 0.35 -0.91
N TYR A 49 0.66 0.32 -0.29
CA TYR A 49 1.25 -0.90 0.23
C TYR A 49 1.29 -0.92 1.74
N LYS A 50 0.99 -2.08 2.32
CA LYS A 50 1.25 -2.37 3.73
C LYS A 50 2.19 -3.56 3.78
N ASN A 51 3.09 -3.55 4.75
CA ASN A 51 3.73 -4.79 5.14
C ASN A 51 2.64 -5.71 5.71
N TYR A 52 2.52 -6.90 5.16
CA TYR A 52 1.80 -7.94 5.84
C TYR A 52 2.76 -8.46 6.91
N LEU A 53 2.59 -7.99 8.15
CA LEU A 53 3.53 -8.24 9.26
C LEU A 53 3.85 -9.73 9.48
N ASN A 54 3.04 -10.60 8.88
CA ASN A 54 2.96 -12.02 9.14
C ASN A 54 3.28 -12.88 7.91
N SER A 55 3.95 -12.30 6.90
CA SER A 55 4.56 -13.04 5.81
C SER A 55 5.80 -12.31 5.31
N ARG A 56 6.93 -13.01 5.23
CA ARG A 56 8.16 -12.52 4.60
C ARG A 56 8.04 -12.43 3.08
N TRP A 57 7.09 -13.14 2.48
CA TRP A 57 6.98 -13.28 1.02
C TRP A 57 5.94 -12.35 0.41
N TYR A 58 4.89 -12.03 1.16
CA TYR A 58 3.77 -11.27 0.64
C TYR A 58 3.56 -10.00 1.44
N GLY A 59 3.34 -8.88 0.75
CA GLY A 59 2.75 -7.68 1.34
C GLY A 59 1.26 -7.61 1.05
N LEU A 60 0.63 -6.50 1.44
CA LEU A 60 -0.71 -6.14 0.97
C LEU A 60 -0.65 -4.92 0.07
N VAL A 61 -1.37 -4.96 -1.04
CA VAL A 61 -1.54 -3.83 -1.94
C VAL A 61 -3.01 -3.52 -2.15
N LYS A 62 -3.35 -2.24 -2.12
CA LYS A 62 -4.65 -1.73 -2.57
C LYS A 62 -4.43 -0.85 -3.79
N LYS A 63 -5.17 -1.12 -4.87
CA LYS A 63 -5.05 -0.41 -6.15
C LYS A 63 -6.31 0.40 -6.40
N GLU A 64 -6.15 1.69 -6.64
CA GLU A 64 -7.25 2.64 -6.86
C GLU A 64 -6.95 3.51 -8.07
N THR A 65 -7.91 3.70 -8.99
CA THR A 65 -7.81 4.79 -9.95
C THR A 65 -8.24 6.09 -9.27
N ILE A 66 -7.40 7.12 -9.37
CA ILE A 66 -7.66 8.46 -8.84
C ILE A 66 -8.12 9.40 -9.95
N ILE A 67 -7.46 9.32 -11.11
CA ILE A 67 -7.78 10.12 -12.30
C ILE A 67 -8.00 9.18 -13.46
N ASN A 68 -9.10 9.37 -14.18
CA ASN A 68 -9.39 8.69 -15.43
C ASN A 68 -9.71 9.74 -16.50
N GLN A 69 -8.88 9.81 -17.53
CA GLN A 69 -9.01 10.76 -18.63
C GLN A 69 -9.18 12.21 -18.16
N GLY A 70 -8.26 12.66 -17.29
CA GLY A 70 -8.27 14.00 -16.71
C GLY A 70 -9.36 14.26 -15.66
N LYS A 71 -10.30 13.33 -15.47
CA LYS A 71 -11.37 13.47 -14.48
C LYS A 71 -10.96 12.83 -13.17
N LEU A 72 -11.07 13.61 -12.09
CA LEU A 72 -10.92 13.11 -10.73
C LEU A 72 -12.07 12.14 -10.40
N VAL A 73 -11.76 10.86 -10.21
CA VAL A 73 -12.74 9.82 -9.83
C VAL A 73 -12.67 9.47 -8.34
N LYS A 74 -11.58 9.81 -7.65
CA LYS A 74 -11.41 9.64 -6.20
C LYS A 74 -10.78 10.89 -5.61
N LYS A 75 -11.48 11.56 -4.67
CA LYS A 75 -11.01 12.81 -4.06
C LYS A 75 -9.97 12.62 -2.96
N SER A 76 -10.05 11.51 -2.23
CA SER A 76 -9.13 11.22 -1.15
C SER A 76 -9.04 9.72 -0.86
N SER A 77 -7.92 9.31 -0.27
CA SER A 77 -7.69 7.97 0.25
C SER A 77 -7.17 8.09 1.68
N LEU A 78 -7.88 7.47 2.62
CA LEU A 78 -7.45 7.37 4.01
C LEU A 78 -7.03 5.92 4.25
N ASN A 79 -5.79 5.72 4.63
CA ASN A 79 -5.33 4.38 4.99
C ASN A 79 -4.47 4.44 6.25
N SER A 80 -4.56 3.37 7.03
CA SER A 80 -3.74 3.17 8.21
C SER A 80 -2.58 2.21 7.97
N ASN A 81 -1.49 2.38 8.71
CA ASN A 81 -0.33 1.49 8.70
C ASN A 81 0.21 1.24 7.28
N ILE A 82 0.29 2.30 6.47
CA ILE A 82 0.87 2.24 5.13
C ILE A 82 2.39 2.20 5.27
N PHE A 83 3.06 1.32 4.52
CA PHE A 83 4.52 1.30 4.44
C PHE A 83 5.03 2.30 3.39
N TYR A 84 4.48 2.24 2.18
CA TYR A 84 4.71 3.21 1.10
C TYR A 84 3.52 3.24 0.13
N TYR A 85 3.53 4.20 -0.78
CA TYR A 85 2.62 4.19 -1.93
C TYR A 85 3.30 4.68 -3.20
N GLU A 86 2.67 4.34 -4.32
CA GLU A 86 3.16 4.64 -5.66
C GLU A 86 2.06 5.28 -6.50
N PHE A 87 2.44 6.30 -7.27
CA PHE A 87 1.60 6.83 -8.33
C PHE A 87 2.06 6.27 -9.66
N TYR A 88 1.20 5.50 -10.31
CA TYR A 88 1.37 5.08 -11.69
C TYR A 88 0.63 6.05 -12.60
N ILE A 89 1.38 6.74 -13.44
CA ILE A 89 0.92 7.84 -14.28
C ILE A 89 0.98 7.38 -15.72
N PHE A 90 -0.14 7.51 -16.43
CA PHE A 90 -0.30 7.07 -17.80
C PHE A 90 -0.83 8.21 -18.66
N THR A 91 -0.14 8.43 -19.77
CA THR A 91 -0.61 9.20 -20.91
C THR A 91 -0.39 8.36 -22.17
N PRO A 92 -0.92 8.77 -23.34
CA PRO A 92 -0.58 8.15 -24.62
C PRO A 92 0.93 8.17 -24.93
N GLU A 93 1.67 9.14 -24.36
CA GLU A 93 3.08 9.39 -24.66
C GLU A 93 4.03 8.67 -23.71
N PHE A 94 3.62 8.45 -22.47
CA PHE A 94 4.48 7.82 -21.47
C PHE A 94 3.71 7.05 -20.40
N ASN A 95 4.44 6.15 -19.76
CA ASN A 95 4.06 5.56 -18.48
C ASN A 95 5.19 5.84 -17.48
N LYS A 96 4.82 6.34 -16.31
CA LYS A 96 5.75 6.77 -15.28
C LYS A 96 5.32 6.27 -13.91
N ILE A 97 6.29 6.08 -13.03
CA ILE A 97 6.03 5.74 -11.64
C ILE A 97 6.78 6.70 -10.72
N GLN A 98 6.08 7.19 -9.70
CA GLN A 98 6.68 7.87 -8.57
C GLN A 98 6.50 7.04 -7.32
N HIS A 99 7.61 6.75 -6.65
CA HIS A 99 7.64 6.00 -5.41
C HIS A 99 7.76 6.94 -4.19
N THR A 100 7.05 6.66 -3.09
CA THR A 100 7.05 7.49 -1.87
C THR A 100 7.15 6.64 -0.60
N GLU A 101 8.35 6.60 0.01
CA GLU A 101 8.69 5.75 1.18
C GLU A 101 8.46 6.43 2.53
N ASN A 102 8.43 7.76 2.58
CA ASN A 102 8.48 8.51 3.84
C ASN A 102 7.09 8.91 4.34
N ILE A 103 6.30 7.92 4.73
CA ILE A 103 5.10 8.18 5.54
C ILE A 103 5.57 8.29 6.99
N PHE A 104 5.53 9.50 7.55
CA PHE A 104 5.96 9.72 8.94
C PHE A 104 5.12 8.85 9.89
N LYS A 105 5.77 7.85 10.47
CA LYS A 105 5.23 7.04 11.58
C LYS A 105 4.92 7.95 12.76
N ASP A 106 3.87 7.62 13.51
CA ASP A 106 3.42 8.32 14.73
C ASP A 106 2.76 9.72 14.61
N ILE A 107 2.45 10.24 13.41
CA ILE A 107 1.82 11.57 13.27
C ILE A 107 0.61 11.54 12.32
N ASN A 108 -0.39 12.40 12.57
CA ASN A 108 -1.42 12.72 11.59
C ASN A 108 -0.77 13.45 10.40
N VAL A 109 -0.55 12.72 9.31
CA VAL A 109 0.03 13.25 8.06
C VAL A 109 -1.07 13.37 7.02
N GLU A 110 -1.17 14.57 6.44
CA GLU A 110 -2.05 14.87 5.32
C GLU A 110 -1.21 15.30 4.13
N ASN A 111 -1.45 14.70 2.97
CA ASN A 111 -0.77 15.02 1.72
C ASN A 111 -1.80 15.49 0.71
N ASP A 112 -1.66 16.74 0.27
CA ASP A 112 -2.45 17.29 -0.82
C ASP A 112 -1.66 17.18 -2.12
N TYR A 113 -2.26 16.53 -3.11
CA TYR A 113 -1.69 16.34 -4.43
C TYR A 113 -2.56 17.02 -5.48
N VAL A 114 -1.94 17.83 -6.34
CA VAL A 114 -2.56 18.42 -7.52
C VAL A 114 -1.82 17.91 -8.75
N PHE A 115 -2.51 17.13 -9.56
CA PHE A 115 -1.95 16.56 -10.78
C PHE A 115 -2.27 17.44 -11.99
N ALA A 116 -1.25 17.72 -12.78
CA ALA A 116 -1.36 18.42 -14.06
C ALA A 116 -0.87 17.50 -15.19
N LYS A 117 -0.87 18.03 -16.42
CA LYS A 117 -0.47 17.30 -17.63
C LYS A 117 0.95 16.72 -17.56
N ASP A 118 1.91 17.47 -17.00
CA ASP A 118 3.34 17.15 -17.06
C ASP A 118 4.03 17.12 -15.68
N HIS A 119 3.30 17.46 -14.61
CA HIS A 119 3.83 17.54 -13.26
C HIS A 119 2.77 17.25 -12.18
N LEU A 120 3.26 17.00 -10.98
CA LEU A 120 2.50 16.86 -9.74
C LEU A 120 2.99 17.90 -8.74
N SER A 121 2.08 18.71 -8.24
CA SER A 121 2.33 19.61 -7.11
C SER A 121 1.88 18.95 -5.82
N PHE A 122 2.66 19.09 -4.74
CA PHE A 122 2.34 18.48 -3.46
C PHE A 122 2.49 19.44 -2.29
N LYS A 123 1.69 19.22 -1.24
CA LYS A 123 1.86 19.80 0.09
C LYS A 123 1.71 18.70 1.14
N VAL A 124 2.64 18.64 2.08
CA VAL A 124 2.63 17.72 3.20
C VAL A 124 2.39 18.52 4.47
N TYR A 125 1.35 18.13 5.20
CA TYR A 125 1.02 18.72 6.50
C TYR A 125 1.25 17.69 7.59
N LYS A 126 1.89 18.15 8.67
CA LYS A 126 2.13 17.40 9.89
C LYS A 126 1.39 18.10 11.01
N ASN A 127 0.38 17.45 11.60
CA ASN A 127 -0.46 18.07 12.64
C ASN A 127 -1.08 19.43 12.20
N LYS A 128 -1.53 19.52 10.95
CA LYS A 128 -2.07 20.73 10.30
C LYS A 128 -1.07 21.84 9.97
N GLU A 129 0.21 21.67 10.30
CA GLU A 129 1.27 22.61 9.92
C GLU A 129 1.90 22.17 8.60
N LEU A 130 2.14 23.13 7.70
CA LEU A 130 2.83 22.85 6.43
C LEU A 130 4.27 22.44 6.72
N PHE A 131 4.58 21.19 6.42
CA PHE A 131 5.91 20.61 6.63
C PHE A 131 6.77 20.70 5.37
N SER A 132 6.18 20.42 4.20
CA SER A 132 6.89 20.44 2.92
C SER A 132 5.94 20.75 1.78
N SER A 133 6.45 21.34 0.71
CA SER A 133 5.72 21.50 -0.54
C SER A 133 6.67 21.54 -1.72
N GLY A 134 6.20 21.18 -2.91
CA GLY A 134 7.01 21.25 -4.11
C GLY A 134 6.28 20.83 -5.37
N ILE A 135 7.03 20.80 -6.46
CA ILE A 135 6.57 20.40 -7.79
C ILE A 135 7.52 19.31 -8.30
N LEU A 136 6.95 18.22 -8.80
CA LEU A 136 7.66 17.09 -9.36
C LEU A 136 7.24 16.88 -10.82
N TYR A 137 8.19 16.93 -11.74
CA TYR A 137 7.92 16.76 -13.17
C TYR A 137 7.98 15.29 -13.59
N TYR A 138 6.97 14.82 -14.33
CA TYR A 138 6.86 13.41 -14.74
C TYR A 138 8.01 12.92 -15.61
N LYS A 139 8.67 13.83 -16.34
CA LYS A 139 9.85 13.49 -17.14
C LYS A 139 11.00 12.93 -16.28
N ASN A 140 11.08 13.32 -15.01
CA ASN A 140 12.10 12.89 -14.06
C ASN A 140 11.73 11.59 -13.32
N PHE A 141 10.53 11.07 -13.54
CA PHE A 141 10.08 9.83 -12.92
C PHE A 141 10.62 8.61 -13.66
N GLU A 142 10.66 7.49 -12.96
CA GLU A 142 11.06 6.21 -13.49
C GLU A 142 10.04 5.70 -14.51
N ASN A 143 10.50 4.88 -15.45
CA ASN A 143 9.62 4.16 -16.36
C ASN A 143 8.91 3.05 -15.56
N SER A 144 7.57 2.99 -15.62
CA SER A 144 6.85 2.02 -14.80
C SER A 144 6.91 0.58 -15.34
N GLY A 145 7.31 0.40 -16.60
CA GLY A 145 7.27 -0.89 -17.30
C GLY A 145 5.85 -1.40 -17.59
N VAL A 146 4.81 -0.72 -17.10
CA VAL A 146 3.41 -1.10 -17.29
C VAL A 146 2.95 -0.63 -18.67
N LYS A 147 2.63 -1.59 -19.53
CA LYS A 147 2.31 -1.33 -20.95
C LYS A 147 0.94 -0.70 -21.19
N LYS A 148 -0.01 -0.85 -20.26
CA LYS A 148 -1.39 -0.40 -20.45
C LYS A 148 -2.01 0.06 -19.14
N PHE A 149 -2.77 1.15 -19.23
CA PHE A 149 -3.63 1.59 -18.14
C PHE A 149 -4.71 0.55 -17.84
N THR A 150 -4.84 0.18 -16.57
CA THR A 150 -5.93 -0.64 -16.04
C THR A 150 -6.75 0.22 -15.10
N TYR A 151 -8.05 0.29 -15.33
CA TYR A 151 -8.97 0.99 -14.43
C TYR A 151 -9.28 0.12 -13.21
N TYR A 152 -9.06 0.67 -12.02
CA TYR A 152 -9.37 0.04 -10.74
C TYR A 152 -10.47 0.84 -10.05
N ASP A 153 -11.68 0.27 -9.98
CA ASP A 153 -12.84 0.90 -9.35
C ASP A 153 -12.54 1.24 -7.87
N PRO A 154 -12.43 2.54 -7.51
CA PRO A 154 -12.05 2.95 -6.17
C PRO A 154 -13.12 2.63 -5.11
N ASN A 155 -14.35 2.27 -5.51
CA ASN A 155 -15.41 1.87 -4.59
C ASN A 155 -15.35 0.38 -4.24
N LYS A 156 -14.62 -0.42 -5.02
CA LYS A 156 -14.42 -1.86 -4.80
C LYS A 156 -13.00 -2.20 -4.34
N ALA A 157 -12.12 -1.21 -4.29
CA ALA A 157 -10.73 -1.37 -3.92
C ALA A 157 -10.59 -1.88 -2.48
N LYS A 158 -9.85 -2.96 -2.32
CA LYS A 158 -9.51 -3.58 -1.04
C LYS A 158 -8.05 -4.01 -1.07
N PHE A 159 -7.48 -4.24 0.11
CA PHE A 159 -6.14 -4.79 0.20
C PHE A 159 -6.15 -6.26 -0.22
N GLU A 160 -5.21 -6.62 -1.08
CA GLU A 160 -4.99 -7.97 -1.59
C GLU A 160 -3.51 -8.32 -1.43
N LEU A 161 -3.18 -9.60 -1.33
CA LEU A 161 -1.78 -10.03 -1.26
C LEU A 161 -1.03 -9.60 -2.53
N THR A 162 0.20 -9.12 -2.36
CA THR A 162 1.08 -8.82 -3.49
C THR A 162 1.40 -10.09 -4.29
N GLN A 163 1.89 -9.89 -5.51
CA GLN A 163 2.50 -10.99 -6.25
C GLN A 163 3.98 -11.06 -5.85
N LEU A 164 4.57 -12.26 -5.94
CA LEU A 164 6.01 -12.40 -5.78
C LEU A 164 6.72 -11.77 -6.97
N GLU A 165 7.65 -10.88 -6.70
CA GLU A 165 8.55 -10.32 -7.70
C GLU A 165 9.52 -11.39 -8.21
N PRO A 166 10.07 -11.25 -9.43
CA PRO A 166 11.01 -12.22 -9.99
C PRO A 166 12.19 -12.53 -9.07
N GLU A 167 12.71 -11.52 -8.36
CA GLU A 167 13.82 -11.67 -7.40
C GLU A 167 13.43 -12.51 -6.19
N THR A 168 12.21 -12.33 -5.66
CA THR A 168 11.68 -13.16 -4.58
C THR A 168 11.50 -14.61 -5.03
N ILE A 169 11.03 -14.83 -6.26
CA ILE A 169 10.91 -16.18 -6.83
C ILE A 169 12.31 -16.80 -6.96
N ALA A 170 13.30 -16.07 -7.48
CA ALA A 170 14.67 -16.56 -7.58
C ALA A 170 15.27 -16.92 -6.21
N THR A 171 14.94 -16.15 -5.17
CA THR A 171 15.34 -16.44 -3.79
C THR A 171 14.71 -17.76 -3.32
N LEU A 172 13.41 -17.96 -3.52
CA LEU A 172 12.74 -19.22 -3.20
C LEU A 172 13.33 -20.40 -3.99
N GLU A 173 13.72 -20.20 -5.25
CA GLU A 173 14.38 -21.21 -6.08
C GLU A 173 15.82 -21.53 -5.64
N SER A 174 16.42 -20.70 -4.78
CA SER A 174 17.73 -20.99 -4.18
C SER A 174 17.64 -21.80 -2.89
N MET A 175 16.45 -21.90 -2.29
CA MET A 175 16.21 -22.67 -1.06
C MET A 175 16.16 -24.18 -1.35
N THR A 176 16.65 -24.96 -0.40
CA THR A 176 16.47 -26.42 -0.37
C THR A 176 15.00 -26.79 -0.19
N PHE A 177 14.64 -28.03 -0.53
CA PHE A 177 13.28 -28.50 -0.39
C PHE A 177 12.81 -28.48 1.09
N GLU A 178 13.69 -28.83 2.02
CA GLU A 178 13.45 -28.78 3.46
C GLU A 178 13.21 -27.35 3.94
N GLU A 179 14.00 -26.39 3.47
CA GLU A 179 13.78 -24.97 3.80
C GLU A 179 12.46 -24.44 3.23
N LEU A 180 12.08 -24.87 2.03
CA LEU A 180 10.79 -24.53 1.43
C LEU A 180 9.63 -25.11 2.26
N LEU A 181 9.75 -26.31 2.84
CA LEU A 181 8.72 -26.88 3.70
C LEU A 181 8.50 -26.05 4.98
N GLU A 182 9.57 -25.48 5.54
CA GLU A 182 9.53 -24.74 6.80
C GLU A 182 9.19 -23.25 6.63
N THR A 183 9.43 -22.68 5.46
CA THR A 183 9.21 -21.24 5.20
C THR A 183 7.76 -20.79 5.37
N ASP A 184 7.53 -19.47 5.50
CA ASP A 184 6.21 -18.87 5.67
C ASP A 184 5.26 -19.33 4.54
N LYS A 185 3.95 -19.23 4.76
CA LYS A 185 2.94 -19.70 3.81
C LYS A 185 3.20 -19.16 2.40
N LEU A 186 3.36 -20.08 1.43
CA LEU A 186 3.39 -19.79 -0.01
C LEU A 186 2.03 -20.12 -0.63
N LEU A 187 1.62 -19.34 -1.63
CA LEU A 187 0.42 -19.62 -2.41
C LEU A 187 0.68 -20.73 -3.42
N ASN A 188 -0.31 -21.60 -3.64
CA ASN A 188 -0.21 -22.71 -4.60
C ASN A 188 0.27 -22.27 -5.98
N LYS A 189 -0.27 -21.14 -6.47
CA LYS A 189 0.11 -20.56 -7.78
C LYS A 189 1.59 -20.20 -7.87
N ASP A 190 2.22 -19.86 -6.75
CA ASP A 190 3.62 -19.44 -6.71
C ASP A 190 4.54 -20.64 -6.50
N ILE A 191 4.13 -21.63 -5.70
CA ILE A 191 4.83 -22.94 -5.62
C ILE A 191 4.96 -23.58 -7.01
N LEU A 192 3.92 -23.48 -7.84
CA LEU A 192 3.95 -24.02 -9.20
C LEU A 192 4.98 -23.34 -10.11
N LYS A 193 5.38 -22.09 -9.82
CA LYS A 193 6.38 -21.35 -10.60
C LYS A 193 7.81 -21.81 -10.34
N LEU A 194 8.10 -22.40 -9.18
CA LEU A 194 9.45 -22.81 -8.77
C LEU A 194 10.01 -23.86 -9.74
N LYS A 195 11.13 -23.58 -10.40
CA LYS A 195 11.69 -24.47 -11.44
C LYS A 195 12.72 -25.47 -10.90
N ASN A 196 13.26 -25.22 -9.72
CA ASN A 196 14.31 -26.00 -9.08
C ASN A 196 13.83 -27.31 -8.43
N ILE A 197 12.51 -27.51 -8.31
CA ILE A 197 11.90 -28.68 -7.66
C ILE A 197 10.98 -29.45 -8.61
N SER A 198 10.90 -30.77 -8.39
CA SER A 198 10.07 -31.68 -9.17
C SER A 198 8.58 -31.46 -8.92
N MET A 199 7.73 -32.00 -9.81
CA MET A 199 6.29 -31.90 -9.64
C MET A 199 5.78 -32.66 -8.40
N ASN A 200 6.46 -33.73 -7.99
CA ASN A 200 6.11 -34.47 -6.77
C ASN A 200 6.40 -33.63 -5.52
N GLU A 201 7.55 -32.95 -5.50
CA GLU A 201 7.90 -32.00 -4.44
C GLU A 201 6.92 -30.82 -4.39
N LYS A 202 6.53 -30.26 -5.54
CA LYS A 202 5.49 -29.22 -5.59
C LYS A 202 4.17 -29.65 -4.98
N LYS A 203 3.72 -30.89 -5.25
CA LYS A 203 2.48 -31.43 -4.66
C LYS A 203 2.59 -31.51 -3.13
N LYS A 204 3.72 -32.01 -2.62
CA LYS A 204 3.97 -32.09 -1.17
C LYS A 204 4.05 -30.71 -0.52
N LEU A 205 4.69 -29.73 -1.17
CA LEU A 205 4.69 -28.34 -0.70
C LEU A 205 3.28 -27.76 -0.67
N ILE A 206 2.49 -27.94 -1.72
CA ILE A 206 1.10 -27.46 -1.75
C ILE A 206 0.29 -28.03 -0.60
N GLU A 207 0.43 -29.32 -0.31
CA GLU A 207 -0.24 -29.97 0.82
C GLU A 207 0.16 -29.31 2.15
N VAL A 208 1.46 -29.20 2.42
CA VAL A 208 1.98 -28.59 3.67
C VAL A 208 1.58 -27.12 3.81
N HIS A 209 1.76 -26.31 2.77
CA HIS A 209 1.44 -24.88 2.80
C HIS A 209 -0.08 -24.60 2.79
N SER A 210 -0.92 -25.55 2.38
CA SER A 210 -2.37 -25.43 2.50
C SER A 210 -2.83 -25.38 3.96
N LEU A 211 -2.11 -26.08 4.85
CA LEU A 211 -2.37 -26.14 6.29
C LEU A 211 -1.84 -24.91 7.04
N LYS A 212 -0.79 -24.27 6.50
CA LYS A 212 -0.28 -23.00 7.05
C LYS A 212 -1.34 -21.91 6.91
N LYS A 213 -1.41 -20.99 7.87
CA LYS A 213 -2.18 -19.76 7.72
C LYS A 213 -1.22 -18.62 7.40
N PHE A 214 -1.72 -17.60 6.72
CA PHE A 214 -1.08 -16.32 6.84
C PHE A 214 -1.30 -15.91 8.30
N GLU A 215 -0.22 -15.75 9.08
CA GLU A 215 -0.34 -15.49 10.51
C GLU A 215 -1.10 -14.16 10.71
N ASN A 216 -1.85 -14.02 11.80
CA ASN A 216 -2.71 -12.86 12.07
C ASN A 216 -2.04 -11.89 13.05
#